data_AF-I0QUI1-F1
#
_entry.id   AF-I0QUI1-F1
#
_cell.length_a   1.000
_cell.length_b   1.000
_cell.length_c   1.000
_cell.angle_alpha   90.00
_cell.angle_beta   90.00
_cell.angle_gamma   90.00
#
_symmetry.space_group_name_H-M   'P 1'
#
loop_
_entity.id
_entity.type
_entity.pdbx_description
1 polymer ?
#
loop_
_entity_poly.entity_id
_entity_poly.type
_entity_poly.pdbx_seq_one_letter_code
_entity_poly.pdbx_strand_id
1 'polypeptide(L)'
;MKQDVVMLILVIIFIVILFGTAASIAVRANGMKKVYWLLCSFLLGMGSLSFIYFLAFPVQHKLPDGSLSGEMPPQLGLAGTITQLGVYGTVLGFMVMGLWRLIELFNKRHDS
;
A
#
# COMPACT_ATOMS: atom_id res chain seq x y z
N MET A 1 24.12 -4.85 -3.77
CA MET A 1 23.77 -5.63 -2.56
C MET A 1 23.46 -4.78 -1.34
N LYS A 2 24.40 -4.04 -0.72
CA LYS A 2 24.06 -3.23 0.48
C LYS A 2 23.01 -2.14 0.20
N GLN A 3 23.07 -1.50 -0.96
CA GLN A 3 22.16 -0.41 -1.32
C GLN A 3 20.73 -0.89 -1.62
N ASP A 4 20.59 -2.05 -2.26
CA ASP A 4 19.28 -2.66 -2.57
C ASP A 4 18.55 -3.10 -1.30
N VAL A 5 19.28 -3.66 -0.34
CA VAL A 5 18.74 -4.06 0.96
C VAL A 5 18.28 -2.84 1.76
N VAL A 6 19.07 -1.74 1.75
CA VAL A 6 18.68 -0.48 2.42
C VAL A 6 17.43 0.11 1.78
N MET A 7 17.33 0.13 0.44
CA MET A 7 16.12 0.57 -0.26
C MET A 7 14.90 -0.27 0.13
N LEU A 8 15.06 -1.60 0.16
CA LEU A 8 13.97 -2.51 0.53
C LEU A 8 13.48 -2.27 1.96
N ILE A 9 14.40 -2.08 2.91
CA ILE A 9 14.06 -1.74 4.30
C ILE A 9 13.29 -0.43 4.37
N LEU A 10 13.74 0.62 3.67
CA LEU A 10 13.05 1.90 3.63
C LEU A 10 11.64 1.79 3.05
N VAL A 11 11.46 1.00 1.99
CA VAL A 11 10.15 0.74 1.38
C VAL A 11 9.22 0.03 2.38
N ILE A 12 9.70 -0.97 3.10
CA ILE A 12 8.90 -1.67 4.12
C ILE A 12 8.48 -0.69 5.23
N ILE A 13 9.43 0.10 5.75
CA ILE A 13 9.14 1.10 6.79
C ILE A 13 8.06 2.08 6.29
N PHE A 14 8.19 2.56 5.06
CA PHE A 14 7.22 3.46 4.45
C PHE A 14 5.82 2.84 4.34
N ILE A 15 5.72 1.58 3.88
CA ILE A 15 4.44 0.85 3.79
C ILE A 15 3.81 0.69 5.17
N VAL A 16 4.59 0.36 6.21
CA VAL A 16 4.10 0.20 7.58
C VAL A 16 3.55 1.52 8.13
N ILE A 17 4.24 2.64 7.88
CA ILE A 17 3.78 3.98 8.27
C ILE A 17 2.47 4.32 7.54
N LEU A 18 2.39 4.07 6.24
CA LEU A 18 1.16 4.29 5.46
C LEU A 18 -0.01 3.44 5.97
N PHE A 19 0.23 2.16 6.23
CA PHE A 19 -0.79 1.27 6.77
C PHE A 19 -1.29 1.75 8.14
N GLY A 20 -0.37 2.10 9.06
CA GLY A 20 -0.69 2.58 10.39
C GLY A 20 -1.45 3.91 10.39
N THR A 21 -1.07 4.83 9.52
CA THR A 21 -1.76 6.12 9.36
C THR A 21 -3.15 5.95 8.75
N ALA A 22 -3.29 5.16 7.68
CA ALA A 22 -4.59 4.84 7.10
C ALA A 22 -5.53 4.16 8.11
N ALA A 23 -5.02 3.22 8.91
CA ALA A 23 -5.80 2.53 9.94
C ALA A 23 -6.22 3.49 11.06
N SER A 24 -5.31 4.37 11.50
CA SER A 24 -5.60 5.38 12.51
C SER A 24 -6.69 6.37 12.06
N ILE A 25 -6.68 6.76 10.79
CA ILE A 25 -7.72 7.62 10.21
C ILE A 25 -9.03 6.85 10.08
N ALA A 26 -8.99 5.58 9.67
CA ALA A 26 -10.18 4.73 9.58
C ALA A 26 -10.92 4.62 10.92
N VAL A 27 -10.21 4.50 12.04
CA VAL A 27 -10.82 4.42 13.39
C VAL A 27 -11.50 5.73 13.78
N ARG A 28 -10.99 6.87 13.34
CA ARG A 28 -11.51 8.21 13.69
C ARG A 28 -12.53 8.76 12.70
N ALA A 29 -12.61 8.20 11.50
CA ALA A 29 -13.52 8.65 10.45
C ALA A 29 -14.94 8.11 10.66
N ASN A 30 -15.94 8.91 10.28
CA ASN A 30 -17.35 8.50 10.26
C ASN A 30 -17.88 8.43 8.81
N GLY A 31 -18.81 7.51 8.57
CA GLY A 31 -19.50 7.34 7.28
C GLY A 31 -18.61 6.76 6.15
N MET A 32 -18.81 7.24 4.92
CA MET A 32 -18.12 6.73 3.72
C MET A 32 -16.59 6.88 3.77
N LYS A 33 -16.10 7.88 4.49
CA LYS A 33 -14.66 8.08 4.70
C LYS A 33 -14.05 6.90 5.47
N LYS A 34 -14.78 6.35 6.46
CA LYS A 34 -14.35 5.18 7.22
C LYS A 34 -14.14 3.97 6.30
N VAL A 35 -15.12 3.69 5.45
CA VAL A 35 -15.07 2.55 4.52
C VAL A 35 -13.89 2.68 3.56
N TYR A 36 -13.67 3.88 3.01
CA TYR A 36 -12.54 4.15 2.13
C TYR A 36 -11.19 3.89 2.80
N TRP A 37 -10.97 4.44 3.99
CA TRP A 37 -9.70 4.27 4.72
C TRP A 37 -9.50 2.83 5.18
N LEU A 38 -10.57 2.15 5.60
CA LEU A 38 -10.53 0.73 5.99
C LEU A 38 -10.19 -0.15 4.78
N LEU A 39 -10.76 0.14 3.60
CA LEU A 39 -10.47 -0.59 2.37
C LEU A 39 -9.03 -0.34 1.89
N CYS A 40 -8.51 0.89 1.99
CA CYS A 40 -7.10 1.18 1.74
C CYS A 40 -6.16 0.42 2.69
N SER A 41 -6.44 0.43 3.99
CA SER A 41 -5.67 -0.36 4.97
C SER A 41 -5.75 -1.85 4.65
N PHE A 42 -6.93 -2.37 4.31
CA PHE A 42 -7.10 -3.78 3.98
C PHE A 42 -6.30 -4.18 2.74
N LEU A 43 -6.33 -3.38 1.67
CA LEU A 43 -5.53 -3.62 0.46
C LEU A 43 -4.03 -3.58 0.74
N LEU A 44 -3.56 -2.61 1.53
CA LEU A 44 -2.15 -2.54 1.95
C LEU A 44 -1.75 -3.75 2.80
N GLY A 45 -2.60 -4.16 3.74
CA GLY A 45 -2.36 -5.32 4.61
C GLY A 45 -2.31 -6.63 3.81
N MET A 46 -3.37 -6.93 3.05
CA MET A 46 -3.46 -8.14 2.23
C MET A 46 -2.37 -8.20 1.15
N GLY A 47 -2.11 -7.07 0.48
CA GLY A 47 -1.08 -6.98 -0.54
C GLY A 47 0.32 -7.21 0.02
N SER A 48 0.67 -6.56 1.13
CA SER A 48 1.99 -6.73 1.77
C SER A 48 2.19 -8.12 2.34
N LEU A 49 1.19 -8.71 3.00
CA LEU A 49 1.23 -10.09 3.49
C LEU A 49 1.42 -11.09 2.35
N SER A 50 0.70 -10.91 1.25
CA SER A 50 0.84 -11.77 0.07
C SER A 50 2.23 -11.65 -0.54
N PHE A 51 2.78 -10.43 -0.62
CA PHE A 51 4.12 -10.20 -1.14
C PHE A 51 5.19 -10.87 -0.27
N ILE A 52 5.11 -10.73 1.06
CA ILE A 52 6.01 -11.39 2.00
C ILE A 52 5.87 -12.92 1.90
N TYR A 53 4.66 -13.44 1.79
CA TYR A 53 4.42 -14.88 1.65
C TYR A 53 5.12 -15.45 0.41
N PHE A 54 5.00 -14.80 -0.75
CA PHE A 54 5.67 -15.24 -1.97
C PHE A 54 7.19 -15.11 -1.92
N LEU A 55 7.73 -14.13 -1.20
CA LEU A 55 9.16 -14.00 -0.98
C LEU A 55 9.70 -15.05 0.01
N ALA A 56 8.92 -15.39 1.04
CA ALA A 56 9.30 -16.39 2.05
C ALA A 56 9.18 -17.82 1.52
N PHE A 57 8.21 -18.07 0.64
CA PHE A 57 7.94 -19.39 0.05
C PHE A 57 7.97 -19.29 -1.49
N PRO A 58 9.17 -19.23 -2.11
CA PRO A 58 9.28 -19.24 -3.56
C PRO A 58 8.76 -20.58 -4.08
N VAL A 59 7.58 -20.58 -4.71
CA VAL A 59 7.02 -21.76 -5.37
C VAL A 59 7.91 -22.09 -6.57
N GLN A 60 8.68 -23.16 -6.46
CA GLN A 60 9.51 -23.68 -7.54
C GLN A 60 8.59 -24.32 -8.59
N HIS A 61 8.22 -23.56 -9.63
CA HIS A 61 7.56 -24.14 -10.80
C HIS A 61 8.59 -24.96 -11.60
N LYS A 62 8.65 -26.26 -11.32
CA LYS A 62 9.35 -27.24 -12.17
C LYS A 62 8.49 -27.50 -13.41
N LEU A 63 9.04 -27.24 -14.59
CA LEU A 63 8.47 -27.72 -15.84
C LEU A 63 8.50 -29.26 -15.87
N PRO A 64 7.63 -29.92 -16.66
CA PRO A 64 7.68 -31.37 -16.88
C PRO A 64 9.04 -31.89 -17.37
N ASP A 65 9.85 -31.02 -17.98
CA ASP A 65 11.23 -31.32 -18.42
C ASP A 65 12.29 -31.17 -17.31
N GLY A 66 11.89 -30.88 -16.07
CA GLY A 66 12.79 -30.70 -14.91
C GLY A 66 13.47 -29.32 -14.83
N SER A 67 13.32 -28.48 -15.85
CA SER A 67 13.78 -27.09 -15.86
C SER A 67 12.99 -26.23 -14.87
N LEU A 68 13.68 -25.32 -14.17
CA LEU A 68 13.03 -24.30 -13.36
C LEU A 68 12.49 -23.21 -14.28
N SER A 69 11.18 -22.94 -14.23
CA SER A 69 10.63 -21.78 -14.93
C SER A 69 11.15 -20.52 -14.24
N GLY A 70 11.89 -19.70 -14.97
CA GLY A 70 12.32 -18.37 -14.51
C GLY A 70 11.20 -17.32 -14.58
N GLU A 71 9.98 -17.71 -14.98
CA GLU A 71 8.86 -16.79 -15.08
C GLU A 71 8.35 -16.38 -13.70
N MET A 72 8.19 -15.08 -13.50
CA MET A 72 7.60 -14.53 -12.28
C MET A 72 6.18 -15.08 -12.11
N PRO A 73 5.87 -15.72 -10.96
CA PRO A 73 4.56 -16.32 -10.78
C PRO A 73 3.47 -15.24 -10.88
N PRO A 74 2.38 -15.48 -11.63
CA PRO A 74 1.35 -14.47 -11.89
C PRO A 74 0.70 -13.95 -10.60
N GLN A 75 0.71 -14.77 -9.55
CA GLN A 75 0.21 -14.43 -8.22
C GLN A 75 1.07 -13.36 -7.51
N LEU A 76 2.38 -13.33 -7.76
CA LEU A 76 3.29 -12.31 -7.22
C LEU A 76 3.04 -10.97 -7.93
N GLY A 77 2.75 -11.01 -9.24
CA GLY A 77 2.28 -9.84 -9.98
C GLY A 77 0.98 -9.28 -9.41
N LEU A 78 0.01 -10.15 -9.11
CA LEU A 78 -1.27 -9.77 -8.50
C LEU A 78 -1.12 -9.22 -7.06
N ALA A 79 -0.24 -9.80 -6.25
CA ALA A 79 0.08 -9.25 -4.93
C ALA A 79 0.71 -7.86 -5.02
N GLY A 80 1.59 -7.65 -6.01
CA GLY A 80 2.18 -6.36 -6.33
C GLY A 80 1.14 -5.31 -6.70
N THR A 81 0.21 -5.64 -7.61
CA THR A 81 -0.83 -4.69 -8.05
C THR A 81 -1.81 -4.34 -6.93
N ILE A 82 -2.22 -5.29 -6.09
CA ILE A 82 -3.06 -5.01 -4.90
C ILE A 82 -2.35 -4.03 -3.96
N THR A 83 -1.06 -4.27 -3.70
CA THR A 83 -0.25 -3.40 -2.84
C THR A 83 -0.16 -1.99 -3.44
N GLN A 84 0.12 -1.88 -4.74
CA GLN A 84 0.16 -0.61 -5.45
C GLN A 84 -1.18 0.12 -5.39
N LEU A 85 -2.30 -0.59 -5.56
CA LEU A 85 -3.64 0.00 -5.46
C LEU A 85 -3.89 0.58 -4.06
N GLY A 86 -3.50 -0.14 -3.01
CA GLY A 86 -3.57 0.33 -1.62
C GLY A 86 -2.71 1.57 -1.39
N VAL A 87 -1.48 1.61 -1.92
CA VAL A 87 -0.59 2.78 -1.83
C VAL A 87 -1.18 3.97 -2.56
N TYR A 88 -1.58 3.82 -3.84
CA TYR A 88 -2.15 4.91 -4.63
C TYR A 88 -3.44 5.45 -4.03
N GLY A 89 -4.32 4.56 -3.56
CA GLY A 89 -5.52 4.95 -2.81
C GLY A 89 -5.16 5.79 -1.60
N THR A 90 -4.23 5.32 -0.77
CA THR A 90 -3.80 6.04 0.44
C THR A 90 -3.23 7.42 0.13
N VAL A 91 -2.35 7.54 -0.87
CA VAL A 91 -1.74 8.82 -1.28
C VAL A 91 -2.79 9.80 -1.82
N LEU A 92 -3.72 9.32 -2.65
CA LEU A 92 -4.80 10.13 -3.20
C LEU A 92 -5.74 10.62 -2.08
N GLY A 93 -6.06 9.77 -1.11
CA GLY A 93 -6.80 10.14 0.09
C GLY A 93 -6.13 11.26 0.89
N PHE A 94 -4.81 11.18 1.07
CA PHE A 94 -4.04 12.24 1.73
C PHE A 94 -4.03 13.55 0.93
N MET A 95 -3.86 13.50 -0.40
CA MET A 95 -3.91 14.68 -1.26
C MET A 95 -5.24 15.40 -1.17
N VAL A 96 -6.36 14.68 -1.28
CA VAL A 96 -7.71 15.27 -1.22
C VAL A 96 -7.96 15.89 0.16
N MET A 97 -7.57 15.20 1.24
CA MET A 97 -7.74 15.70 2.61
C MET A 97 -6.88 16.93 2.89
N GLY A 98 -5.64 16.95 2.35
CA GLY A 98 -4.73 18.09 2.43
C GLY A 98 -5.26 19.30 1.66
N LEU A 99 -5.75 19.09 0.44
CA LEU A 99 -6.33 20.15 -0.39
C LEU A 99 -7.56 20.77 0.29
N TRP A 100 -8.44 19.95 0.85
CA TRP A 100 -9.62 20.43 1.57
C TRP A 100 -9.25 21.33 2.75
N ARG A 101 -8.25 20.93 3.56
CA ARG A 101 -7.74 21.74 4.67
C ARG A 101 -7.13 23.06 4.20
N LEU A 102 -6.42 23.06 3.07
CA LEU A 102 -5.87 24.29 2.51
C LEU A 102 -6.98 25.25 2.10
N ILE A 103 -8.02 24.75 1.43
CA ILE A 103 -9.18 25.56 1.03
C ILE A 103 -9.85 26.18 2.26
N GLU A 104 -10.08 25.40 3.32
CA GLU A 104 -10.64 25.91 4.58
C GLU A 104 -9.79 27.03 5.21
N LEU A 105 -8.45 26.88 5.19
CA LEU A 105 -7.53 27.90 5.71
C LEU A 105 -7.54 29.18 4.87
N PHE A 106 -7.66 29.07 3.54
CA PHE A 106 -7.77 30.24 2.67
C PHE A 106 -9.11 30.96 2.84
N ASN A 107 -10.21 30.21 2.95
CA ASN A 107 -11.53 30.79 3.15
C ASN A 107 -11.59 31.57 4.47
N LYS A 108 -11.04 31.00 5.55
CA LYS A 108 -10.95 31.65 6.85
C LYS A 108 -10.13 32.95 6.85
N ARG A 109 -9.16 33.09 5.94
CA ARG A 109 -8.34 34.30 5.80
C ARG A 109 -9.05 35.42 5.03
N HIS A 110 -10.05 35.09 4.22
CA HIS A 110 -10.81 36.09 3.45
C HIS A 110 -11.91 36.76 4.29
N ASP A 111 -12.40 36.08 5.33
CA ASP A 111 -13.47 36.56 6.22
C ASP A 111 -12.96 37.35 7.46
N SER A 112 -11.64 37.62 7.57
CA SER A 112 -11.01 38.39 8.66
C SER A 112 -10.37 39.68 8.16
#